data_AF-A0A4V2UXR9-F1
#
_entry.id   AF-A0A4V2UXR9-F1
#
_cell.length_a   1.000
_cell.length_b   1.000
_cell.length_c   1.000
_cell.angle_alpha   90.00
_cell.angle_beta   90.00
_cell.angle_gamma   90.00
#
_symmetry.space_group_name_H-M   'P 1'
#
loop_
_entity.id
_entity.type
_entity.pdbx_description
1 polymer ?
#
loop_
_entity_poly.entity_id
_entity_poly.type
_entity_poly.pdbx_seq_one_letter_code
_entity_poly.pdbx_strand_id
1 'polypeptide(L)'
;MAISQKVEARALSADERELVEKSHHPMLQEIPDAELASLVKLVRERRDKAQAQANRRRREMRGKGAPKGATASAVDDGSRLKFAVLASTVRRLNSEVERRRRLAARAELADNARKALMMKRAAAADQGPDFNRRHAREGMRNIANRRAESLVNPMERGRQRKAGAVAQARRDAR
;
A
#
# COMPACT_ATOMS: atom_id res chain seq x y z
N MET A 1 9.00 -14.11 7.62
CA MET A 1 9.35 -14.90 8.81
C MET A 1 8.51 -14.42 9.97
N ALA A 2 7.70 -15.29 10.55
CA ALA A 2 6.98 -15.01 11.77
C ALA A 2 7.87 -15.43 12.95
N ILE A 3 8.14 -14.50 13.86
CA ILE A 3 8.88 -14.78 15.11
C ILE A 3 7.80 -14.96 16.18
N SER A 4 7.86 -16.05 16.94
CA SER A 4 6.89 -16.25 18.03
C SER A 4 7.07 -15.20 19.13
N GLN A 5 5.99 -14.77 19.77
CA GLN A 5 6.04 -13.76 20.85
C GLN A 5 7.01 -14.17 21.98
N LYS A 6 7.09 -15.46 22.31
CA LYS A 6 8.05 -15.99 23.29
C LYS A 6 9.51 -15.73 22.89
N VAL A 7 9.81 -15.85 21.60
CA VAL A 7 11.14 -15.57 21.05
C VAL A 7 11.39 -14.07 20.97
N GLU A 8 10.38 -13.27 20.60
CA GLU A 8 10.46 -11.80 20.64
C GLU A 8 10.81 -11.31 22.05
N ALA A 9 10.09 -11.77 23.08
CA ALA A 9 10.34 -11.40 24.46
C ALA A 9 11.79 -11.70 24.87
N ARG A 10 12.30 -12.89 24.58
CA ARG A 10 13.69 -13.27 24.92
C ARG A 10 14.75 -12.36 24.28
N ALA A 11 14.49 -11.79 23.11
CA ALA A 11 15.47 -11.01 22.35
C ALA A 11 15.52 -9.51 22.73
N LEU A 12 14.46 -8.99 23.33
CA LEU A 12 14.24 -7.56 23.56
C LEU A 12 14.47 -7.16 25.02
N SER A 13 14.90 -5.90 25.23
CA SER A 13 14.89 -5.27 26.57
C SER A 13 13.47 -4.92 27.01
N ALA A 14 13.26 -4.60 28.29
CA ALA A 14 11.95 -4.23 28.83
C ALA A 14 11.27 -3.12 28.01
N ASP A 15 11.95 -1.98 27.82
CA ASP A 15 11.42 -0.87 27.02
C ASP A 15 11.09 -1.27 25.58
N GLU A 16 11.89 -2.15 24.97
CA GLU A 16 11.66 -2.59 23.59
C GLU A 16 10.48 -3.56 23.49
N ARG A 17 10.25 -4.37 24.52
CA ARG A 17 9.08 -5.25 24.59
C ARG A 17 7.80 -4.43 24.60
N GLU A 18 7.73 -3.38 25.42
CA GLU A 18 6.55 -2.50 25.48
C GLU A 18 6.24 -1.87 24.11
N LEU A 19 7.29 -1.45 23.37
CA LEU A 19 7.12 -0.91 22.02
C LEU A 19 6.62 -1.95 21.02
N VAL A 20 7.11 -3.19 21.13
CA VAL A 20 6.68 -4.29 20.26
C VAL A 20 5.26 -4.74 20.60
N GLU A 21 4.89 -4.78 21.88
CA GLU A 21 3.54 -5.06 22.37
C GLU A 21 2.52 -4.09 21.78
N LYS A 22 2.81 -2.78 21.78
CA LYS A 22 1.96 -1.75 21.13
C LYS A 22 1.77 -1.98 19.62
N SER A 23 2.69 -2.69 18.95
CA SER A 23 2.58 -3.00 17.51
C SER A 23 1.74 -4.24 17.20
N HIS A 24 1.33 -5.01 18.21
CA HIS A 24 0.48 -6.18 18.03
C HIS A 24 -1.00 -5.77 17.95
N HIS A 25 -1.78 -6.56 17.22
CA HIS A 25 -3.23 -6.44 17.18
C HIS A 25 -3.81 -7.10 18.47
N PRO A 26 -4.83 -6.53 19.15
CA PRO A 26 -5.68 -5.40 18.74
C PRO A 26 -5.12 -3.99 19.01
N MET A 27 -4.18 -3.84 19.94
CA MET A 27 -3.69 -2.53 20.44
C MET A 27 -3.30 -1.56 19.32
N LEU A 28 -2.64 -2.04 18.25
CA LEU A 28 -2.23 -1.21 17.12
C LEU A 28 -3.39 -0.44 16.45
N GLN A 29 -4.62 -0.96 16.51
CA GLN A 29 -5.79 -0.28 15.94
C GLN A 29 -6.30 0.86 16.82
N GLU A 30 -6.05 0.81 18.12
CA GLU A 30 -6.54 1.78 19.10
C GLU A 30 -5.64 3.02 19.20
N ILE A 31 -4.39 2.92 18.72
CA ILE A 31 -3.41 4.02 18.79
C ILE A 31 -3.82 5.15 17.83
N PRO A 32 -3.87 6.43 18.28
CA PRO A 32 -4.18 7.56 17.40
C PRO A 32 -3.04 7.87 16.42
N ASP A 33 -3.33 8.55 15.30
CA ASP A 33 -2.37 8.76 14.21
C ASP A 33 -1.08 9.49 14.64
N ALA A 34 -1.18 10.47 15.54
CA ALA A 34 -0.03 11.21 16.06
C ALA A 34 0.91 10.32 16.90
N GLU A 35 0.32 9.45 17.73
CA GLU A 35 1.08 8.48 18.53
C GLU A 35 1.67 7.38 17.65
N LEU A 36 0.96 6.94 16.62
CA LEU A 36 1.46 5.97 15.65
C LEU A 36 2.70 6.50 14.92
N ALA A 37 2.70 7.75 14.48
CA ALA A 37 3.86 8.39 13.85
C ALA A 37 5.06 8.45 14.81
N SER A 38 4.82 8.79 16.08
CA SER A 38 5.84 8.86 17.12
C SER A 38 6.41 7.48 17.45
N LEU A 39 5.55 6.46 17.54
CA LEU A 39 5.93 5.05 17.75
C LEU A 39 6.78 4.54 16.58
N VAL A 40 6.40 4.82 15.34
CA VAL A 40 7.17 4.45 14.14
C VAL A 40 8.58 5.05 14.20
N LYS A 41 8.70 6.33 14.55
CA LYS A 41 10.00 7.01 14.67
C LYS A 41 10.87 6.33 15.73
N LEU A 42 10.33 6.12 16.93
CA LEU A 42 11.06 5.51 18.04
C LEU A 42 11.54 4.10 17.71
N VAL A 43 10.67 3.26 17.13
CA VAL A 43 11.03 1.88 16.77
C VAL A 43 12.09 1.86 15.65
N ARG A 44 12.05 2.80 14.70
CA ARG A 44 13.10 2.94 13.67
C ARG A 44 14.46 3.26 14.29
N GLU A 45 14.51 4.21 15.22
CA GLU A 45 15.76 4.55 15.92
C GLU A 45 16.32 3.35 16.70
N ARG A 46 15.45 2.59 17.39
CA ARG A 46 15.85 1.36 18.10
C ARG A 46 16.34 0.28 17.14
N ARG A 47 15.66 0.09 16.00
CA ARG A 47 16.08 -0.82 14.92
C ARG A 47 17.46 -0.44 14.40
N ASP A 48 17.72 0.83 14.13
CA ASP A 48 18.98 1.30 13.56
C ASP A 48 20.14 1.12 14.53
N LYS A 49 19.91 1.39 15.81
CA LYS A 49 20.86 1.05 16.87
C LYS A 49 21.13 -0.45 16.93
N ALA A 50 20.11 -1.30 16.86
CA ALA A 50 20.27 -2.75 16.85
C ALA A 50 21.02 -3.25 15.60
N GLN A 51 20.74 -2.67 14.43
CA GLN A 51 21.42 -2.97 13.17
C GLN A 51 22.91 -2.61 13.24
N ALA A 52 23.23 -1.42 13.73
CA ALA A 52 24.61 -0.98 13.91
C ALA A 52 25.38 -1.91 14.87
N GLN A 53 24.74 -2.33 15.98
CA GLN A 53 25.33 -3.27 16.91
C GLN A 53 25.56 -4.66 16.29
N ALA A 54 24.58 -5.19 15.57
CA ALA A 54 24.70 -6.48 14.89
C ALA A 54 25.82 -6.44 13.83
N ASN A 55 25.86 -5.38 13.01
CA ASN A 55 26.91 -5.19 12.01
C ASN A 55 28.30 -5.05 12.64
N ARG A 56 28.42 -4.34 13.77
CA ARG A 56 29.69 -4.21 14.49
C ARG A 56 30.16 -5.56 15.01
N ARG A 57 29.31 -6.31 15.75
CA ARG A 57 29.66 -7.65 16.26
C ARG A 57 30.10 -8.60 15.14
N ARG A 58 29.39 -8.57 14.01
CA ARG A 58 29.76 -9.35 12.82
C ARG A 58 31.13 -8.96 12.25
N ARG A 59 31.51 -7.68 12.33
CA ARG A 59 32.86 -7.23 11.92
C ARG A 59 33.93 -7.64 12.92
N GLU A 60 33.66 -7.51 14.22
CA GLU A 60 34.54 -7.98 15.30
C GLU A 60 34.83 -9.49 15.17
N MET A 61 33.80 -10.31 14.98
CA MET A 61 33.93 -11.77 14.72
C MET A 61 34.79 -12.10 13.50
N ARG A 62 34.81 -11.21 12.49
CA ARG A 62 35.59 -11.38 11.27
C ARG A 62 37.01 -10.84 11.39
N GLY A 63 37.40 -10.30 12.55
CA GLY A 63 38.68 -9.60 12.74
C GLY A 63 38.77 -8.27 11.97
N LYS A 64 37.65 -7.76 11.45
CA LYS A 64 37.60 -6.53 10.62
C LYS A 64 37.12 -5.31 11.41
N GLY A 65 37.05 -5.40 12.73
CA GLY A 65 36.62 -4.32 13.60
C GLY A 65 37.26 -4.44 14.96
N ALA A 66 37.65 -3.31 15.54
CA ALA A 66 38.15 -3.26 16.90
C ALA A 66 37.07 -3.78 17.87
N PRO A 67 37.43 -4.65 18.81
CA PRO A 67 36.50 -5.14 19.81
C PRO A 67 36.02 -3.98 20.68
N LYS A 68 34.71 -3.90 20.94
CA LYS A 68 34.19 -2.91 21.89
C LYS A 68 34.58 -3.25 23.34
N GLY A 69 34.76 -4.54 23.64
CA GLY A 69 35.19 -5.03 24.96
C GLY A 69 36.63 -5.51 24.97
N ALA A 70 37.03 -6.15 26.07
CA ALA A 70 38.38 -6.73 26.21
C ALA A 70 38.68 -7.81 25.14
N THR A 71 37.64 -8.51 24.66
CA THR A 71 37.74 -9.52 23.61
C THR A 71 36.68 -9.29 22.53
N ALA A 72 36.95 -9.80 21.33
CA ALA A 72 35.99 -9.77 20.24
C ALA A 72 34.73 -10.59 20.59
N SER A 73 33.58 -10.15 20.07
CA SER A 73 32.33 -10.89 20.26
C SER A 73 32.43 -12.30 19.67
N ALA A 74 32.09 -13.33 20.46
CA ALA A 74 32.13 -14.73 20.01
C ALA A 74 30.88 -15.16 19.21
N VAL A 75 29.72 -14.56 19.48
CA VAL A 75 28.42 -14.93 18.87
C VAL A 75 27.57 -13.67 18.61
N ASP A 76 26.91 -13.59 17.45
CA ASP A 76 26.06 -12.45 17.05
C ASP A 76 24.54 -12.75 16.99
N ASP A 77 24.12 -14.00 17.27
CA ASP A 77 22.73 -14.45 17.10
C ASP A 77 21.70 -13.61 17.85
N GLY A 78 21.97 -13.26 19.11
CA GLY A 78 21.06 -12.41 19.91
C GLY A 78 20.87 -11.01 19.32
N SER A 79 21.93 -10.40 18.78
CA SER A 79 21.84 -9.08 18.13
C SER A 79 21.11 -9.15 16.80
N ARG A 80 21.29 -10.24 16.05
CA ARG A 80 20.57 -10.47 14.78
C ARG A 80 19.10 -10.74 15.02
N LEU A 81 18.76 -11.53 16.04
CA LEU A 81 17.39 -11.80 16.44
C LEU A 81 16.69 -10.52 16.89
N LYS A 82 17.31 -9.74 17.78
CA LYS A 82 16.80 -8.43 18.20
C LYS A 82 16.55 -7.50 17.01
N PHE A 83 17.50 -7.40 16.08
CA PHE A 83 17.32 -6.63 14.86
C PHE A 83 16.16 -7.15 14.01
N ALA A 84 16.03 -8.47 13.83
CA ALA A 84 14.97 -9.08 13.05
C ALA A 84 13.58 -8.76 13.63
N VAL A 85 13.43 -8.84 14.97
CA VAL A 85 12.20 -8.51 15.68
C VAL A 85 11.83 -7.03 15.51
N LEU A 86 12.78 -6.12 15.72
CA LEU A 86 12.53 -4.67 15.53
C LEU A 86 12.20 -4.35 14.06
N ALA A 87 12.84 -5.03 13.10
CA ALA A 87 12.54 -4.86 11.68
C ALA A 87 11.15 -5.40 11.29
N SER A 88 10.67 -6.51 11.87
CA SER A 88 9.27 -6.94 11.69
C SER A 88 8.28 -5.98 12.32
N THR A 89 8.60 -5.40 13.48
CA THR A 89 7.78 -4.37 14.13
C THR A 89 7.64 -3.12 13.26
N VAL A 90 8.74 -2.59 12.70
CA VAL A 90 8.67 -1.45 11.75
C VAL A 90 7.79 -1.77 10.55
N ARG A 91 7.89 -2.99 9.99
CA ARG A 91 7.05 -3.41 8.86
C ARG A 91 5.56 -3.41 9.21
N ARG A 92 5.19 -3.92 10.38
CA ARG A 92 3.81 -3.90 10.87
C ARG A 92 3.28 -2.48 11.02
N LEU A 93 4.02 -1.61 11.70
CA LEU A 93 3.63 -0.22 11.90
C LEU A 93 3.50 0.54 10.57
N ASN A 94 4.45 0.37 9.64
CA ASN A 94 4.36 0.99 8.31
C ASN A 94 3.14 0.48 7.52
N SER A 95 2.80 -0.80 7.66
CA SER A 95 1.62 -1.38 7.00
C SER A 95 0.33 -0.76 7.54
N GLU A 96 0.27 -0.47 8.84
CA GLU A 96 -0.87 0.21 9.47
C GLU A 96 -0.98 1.66 9.02
N VAL A 97 0.13 2.40 8.97
CA VAL A 97 0.15 3.78 8.43
C VAL A 97 -0.37 3.80 6.99
N GLU A 98 0.11 2.88 6.15
CA GLU A 98 -0.35 2.76 4.76
C GLU A 98 -1.82 2.33 4.67
N ARG A 99 -2.29 1.47 5.58
CA ARG A 99 -3.72 1.08 5.67
C ARG A 99 -4.58 2.30 5.94
N ARG A 100 -4.25 3.12 6.95
CA ARG A 100 -4.99 4.33 7.32
C ARG A 100 -5.00 5.34 6.18
N ARG A 101 -3.83 5.58 5.55
CA ARG A 101 -3.71 6.45 4.37
C ARG A 101 -4.61 6.01 3.21
N ARG A 102 -4.61 4.71 2.89
CA ARG A 102 -5.45 4.17 1.80
C ARG A 102 -6.95 4.27 2.12
N LEU A 103 -7.33 4.10 3.38
CA LEU A 103 -8.72 4.26 3.81
C LEU A 103 -9.18 5.72 3.68
N ALA A 104 -8.36 6.68 4.14
CA ALA A 104 -8.64 8.10 3.98
C ALA A 104 -8.77 8.51 2.50
N ALA A 105 -7.82 8.10 1.66
CA ALA A 105 -7.85 8.39 0.22
C ALA A 105 -9.09 7.80 -0.48
N ARG A 106 -9.55 6.61 -0.05
CA ARG A 106 -10.79 6.00 -0.58
C ARG A 106 -12.04 6.78 -0.16
N ALA A 107 -12.09 7.27 1.08
CA ALA A 107 -13.19 8.10 1.55
C ALA A 107 -13.27 9.42 0.78
N GLU A 108 -12.14 10.12 0.64
CA GLU A 108 -12.04 11.36 -0.15
C GLU A 108 -12.47 11.14 -1.61
N LEU A 109 -12.03 10.04 -2.23
CA LEU A 109 -12.43 9.70 -3.60
C LEU A 109 -13.95 9.51 -3.72
N ALA A 110 -14.56 8.82 -2.75
CA ALA A 110 -16.01 8.61 -2.74
C ALA A 110 -16.78 9.93 -2.61
N ASP A 111 -16.33 10.84 -1.76
CA ASP A 111 -16.98 12.14 -1.56
C ASP A 111 -16.82 13.06 -2.78
N ASN A 112 -15.63 13.07 -3.39
CA ASN A 112 -15.40 13.77 -4.65
C ASN A 112 -16.30 13.24 -5.78
N ALA A 113 -16.46 11.91 -5.87
CA ALA A 113 -17.35 11.30 -6.86
C ALA A 113 -18.82 11.68 -6.61
N ARG A 114 -19.27 11.70 -5.35
CA ARG A 114 -20.62 12.16 -4.98
C ARG A 114 -20.84 13.62 -5.35
N LYS A 115 -19.87 14.49 -5.05
CA LYS A 115 -19.93 15.92 -5.40
C LYS A 115 -20.01 16.14 -6.91
N ALA A 116 -19.19 15.44 -7.69
CA ALA A 116 -19.23 15.49 -9.15
C ALA A 116 -20.56 14.97 -9.71
N LEU A 117 -21.12 13.90 -9.14
CA LEU A 117 -22.45 13.40 -9.52
C LEU A 117 -23.55 14.43 -9.26
N MET A 118 -23.52 15.10 -8.09
CA MET A 118 -24.48 16.16 -7.77
C MET A 118 -24.37 17.33 -8.74
N MET A 119 -23.16 17.80 -9.04
CA MET A 119 -22.94 18.86 -10.04
C MET A 119 -23.48 18.48 -11.42
N LYS A 120 -23.22 17.24 -11.86
CA LYS A 120 -23.73 16.73 -13.14
C LYS A 120 -25.25 16.68 -13.16
N ARG A 121 -25.88 16.26 -12.06
CA ARG A 121 -27.35 16.20 -11.93
C ARG A 121 -27.97 17.59 -11.92
N ALA A 122 -27.37 18.55 -11.20
CA ALA A 122 -27.82 19.94 -11.18
C ALA A 122 -27.74 20.57 -12.59
N ALA A 123 -26.60 20.42 -13.28
CA ALA A 123 -26.44 20.91 -14.65
C ALA A 123 -27.44 20.28 -15.63
N ALA A 124 -27.80 19.01 -15.44
CA ALA A 124 -28.82 18.35 -16.25
C ALA A 124 -30.25 18.82 -15.94
N ALA A 125 -30.53 19.25 -14.70
CA ALA A 125 -31.83 19.81 -14.32
C ALA A 125 -32.04 21.23 -14.86
N ASP A 126 -30.98 22.04 -14.93
CA ASP A 126 -31.02 23.38 -15.54
C ASP A 126 -31.22 23.32 -17.07
N GLN A 127 -30.80 22.22 -17.70
CA GLN A 127 -31.11 21.94 -19.10
C GLN A 127 -32.56 21.46 -19.24
N GLY A 128 -33.49 22.41 -19.36
CA GLY A 128 -34.89 22.15 -19.70
C GLY A 128 -35.05 21.42 -21.05
N PRO A 129 -36.28 21.00 -21.45
CA PRO A 129 -36.49 20.20 -22.65
C PRO A 129 -35.93 20.90 -23.90
N ASP A 130 -34.87 20.31 -24.44
CA ASP A 130 -33.93 20.89 -25.40
C ASP A 130 -34.44 20.85 -26.85
N PHE A 131 -35.75 20.87 -27.03
CA PHE A 131 -36.38 20.83 -28.34
C PHE A 131 -36.67 22.28 -28.77
N ASN A 132 -35.70 22.93 -29.43
CA ASN A 132 -35.75 24.29 -30.00
C ASN A 132 -35.45 25.50 -29.10
N ARG A 133 -34.27 25.58 -28.48
CA ARG A 133 -33.68 26.87 -28.10
C ARG A 133 -32.52 27.25 -29.01
N ARG A 134 -32.46 28.52 -29.42
CA ARG A 134 -31.36 29.14 -30.18
C ARG A 134 -30.31 29.64 -29.18
N HIS A 135 -29.17 28.96 -29.10
CA HIS A 135 -28.07 29.31 -28.20
C HIS A 135 -27.12 30.30 -28.90
N ALA A 136 -27.53 31.57 -29.01
CA ALA A 136 -26.60 32.58 -29.46
C ALA A 136 -25.57 32.83 -28.34
N ARG A 137 -24.29 32.55 -28.63
CA ARG A 137 -23.10 32.83 -27.76
C ARG A 137 -22.76 31.82 -26.65
N GLU A 138 -23.45 30.67 -26.54
CA GLU A 138 -23.14 29.63 -25.51
C GLU A 138 -22.26 28.47 -26.01
N GLY A 139 -21.81 28.49 -27.27
CA GLY A 139 -20.91 27.47 -27.82
C GLY A 139 -21.62 26.18 -28.30
N MET A 140 -20.84 25.12 -28.52
CA MET A 140 -21.32 23.86 -29.11
C MET A 140 -22.09 23.02 -28.08
N ARG A 141 -23.20 22.40 -28.50
CA ARG A 141 -24.01 21.50 -27.65
C ARG A 141 -23.15 20.39 -27.04
N ASN A 142 -23.40 20.07 -25.78
CA ASN A 142 -22.79 18.91 -25.13
C ASN A 142 -23.42 17.62 -25.67
N ILE A 143 -22.95 17.18 -26.84
CA ILE A 143 -23.38 15.91 -27.44
C ILE A 143 -22.77 14.80 -26.60
N ALA A 144 -23.59 14.14 -25.79
CA ALA A 144 -23.15 12.99 -25.02
C ALA A 144 -22.58 11.94 -25.98
N ASN A 145 -21.35 11.50 -25.73
CA ASN A 145 -20.77 10.37 -26.45
C ASN A 145 -21.59 9.13 -26.10
N ARG A 146 -22.49 8.73 -27.01
CA ARG A 146 -23.26 7.51 -26.92
C ARG A 146 -22.28 6.35 -26.98
N ARG A 147 -21.92 5.80 -25.82
CA ARG A 147 -21.17 4.55 -25.76
C ARG A 147 -22.01 3.51 -26.46
N ALA A 148 -21.52 2.97 -27.58
CA ALA A 148 -22.17 1.87 -28.24
C ALA A 148 -22.37 0.74 -27.23
N GLU A 149 -23.59 0.23 -27.12
CA GLU A 149 -23.87 -0.92 -26.29
C GLU A 149 -23.02 -2.10 -26.80
N SER A 150 -22.31 -2.77 -25.89
CA SER A 150 -21.60 -3.99 -26.24
C SER A 150 -22.61 -5.12 -26.36
N LEU A 151 -23.32 -5.18 -27.49
CA LEU A 151 -24.37 -6.17 -27.78
C LEU A 151 -23.83 -7.61 -27.87
N VAL A 152 -22.51 -7.79 -27.91
CA VAL A 152 -21.85 -9.09 -28.05
C VAL A 152 -21.03 -9.42 -26.81
N ASN A 153 -21.18 -10.65 -26.32
CA ASN A 153 -20.36 -11.17 -25.23
C ASN A 153 -18.86 -11.14 -25.62
N PRO A 154 -17.95 -10.66 -24.75
CA PRO A 154 -16.52 -10.53 -25.08
C PRO A 154 -15.88 -11.84 -25.58
N MET A 155 -16.35 -12.99 -25.07
CA MET A 155 -15.89 -14.32 -25.48
C MET A 155 -16.29 -14.69 -26.92
N GLU A 156 -17.51 -14.31 -27.33
CA GLU A 156 -18.00 -14.56 -28.70
C GLU A 156 -17.25 -13.71 -29.72
N ARG A 157 -16.95 -12.46 -29.36
CA ARG A 157 -16.15 -11.56 -30.20
C ARG A 157 -14.77 -12.14 -30.52
N GLY A 158 -14.11 -12.72 -29.52
CA GLY A 158 -12.81 -13.39 -29.69
C GLY A 158 -12.92 -14.61 -30.62
N ARG A 159 -13.93 -15.45 -30.39
CA ARG A 159 -14.21 -16.64 -31.21
C ARG A 159 -14.46 -16.29 -32.67
N GLN A 160 -15.35 -15.33 -32.95
CA GLN A 160 -15.67 -14.90 -34.31
C GLN A 160 -14.46 -14.28 -35.03
N ARG A 161 -13.67 -13.45 -34.33
CA ARG A 161 -12.42 -12.91 -34.88
C ARG A 161 -11.44 -14.02 -35.28
N LYS A 162 -11.26 -15.04 -34.43
CA LYS A 162 -10.35 -16.15 -34.75
C LYS A 162 -10.87 -17.00 -35.91
N ALA A 163 -12.17 -17.26 -35.96
CA ALA A 163 -12.79 -17.97 -37.08
C ALA A 163 -12.60 -17.22 -38.40
N GLY A 164 -12.81 -15.90 -38.42
CA GLY A 164 -12.57 -15.06 -39.59
C GLY A 164 -11.10 -15.06 -40.03
N ALA A 165 -10.15 -14.94 -39.09
CA ALA A 165 -8.72 -15.01 -39.38
C ALA A 165 -8.32 -16.35 -40.00
N VAL A 166 -8.85 -17.48 -39.50
CA VAL A 166 -8.60 -18.81 -40.07
C VAL A 166 -9.19 -18.94 -41.47
N ALA A 167 -10.41 -18.44 -41.69
CA ALA A 167 -11.05 -18.47 -43.00
C ALA A 167 -10.28 -17.59 -44.03
N GLN A 168 -9.75 -16.44 -43.60
CA GLN A 168 -8.94 -15.58 -44.45
C GLN A 168 -7.61 -16.23 -44.81
N ALA A 169 -6.88 -16.79 -43.84
CA ALA A 169 -5.63 -17.50 -44.11
C ALA A 169 -5.82 -18.67 -45.10
N ARG A 170 -6.97 -19.36 -45.05
CA ARG A 170 -7.32 -20.40 -46.04
C ARG A 170 -7.59 -19.86 -47.43
N ARG A 171 -8.11 -18.63 -47.56
CA ARG A 171 -8.32 -17.97 -48.85
C ARG A 171 -7.01 -17.45 -49.43
N ASP A 172 -6.18 -16.83 -48.60
CA ASP A 172 -4.89 -16.27 -49.03
C ASP A 172 -3.86 -17.36 -49.40
N ALA A 173 -4.07 -18.60 -48.93
CA ALA A 173 -3.26 -19.77 -49.28
C ALA A 173 -3.73 -20.51 -50.55
N ARG A 174 -4.74 -20.00 -51.26
CA ARG A 174 -5.16 -20.49 -52.59
C ARG A 174 -4.62 -19.58 -53.68
#